data_AF-A0A6A7K341-F1
#
_entry.id   AF-A0A6A7K341-F1
#
_cell.length_a   1.000
_cell.length_b   1.000
_cell.length_c   1.000
_cell.angle_alpha   90.00
_cell.angle_beta   90.00
_cell.angle_gamma   90.00
#
_symmetry.space_group_name_H-M   'P 1'
#
loop_
_entity.id
_entity.type
_entity.pdbx_description
1 polymer ?
#
loop_
_entity_poly.entity_id
_entity_poly.type
_entity_poly.pdbx_seq_one_letter_code
_entity_poly.pdbx_strand_id
1 'polypeptide(L)'
;MTHEFDSIIAIADELEISRQALNRKAKRLNIDLSKKSFTDTEWKLLASTKRKPKQSTLSNYVDTFTAQQLQLIAEQRLTETNKTLIAYQEKENQPKKGFWRRLYGLPL
;
A
#
# COMPACT_ATOMS: atom_id res chain seq x y z
N MET A 1 -8.67 -31.01 24.24
CA MET A 1 -8.71 -30.09 25.40
C MET A 1 -9.98 -29.26 25.31
N THR A 2 -10.61 -28.98 26.45
CA THR A 2 -11.76 -28.07 26.56
C THR A 2 -11.28 -26.77 27.19
N HIS A 3 -11.74 -25.64 26.66
CA HIS A 3 -11.46 -24.32 27.22
C HIS A 3 -12.68 -23.90 28.04
N GLU A 4 -12.50 -23.78 29.35
CA GLU A 4 -13.54 -23.41 30.30
C GLU A 4 -13.32 -21.98 30.80
N PHE A 5 -14.39 -21.20 30.86
CA PHE A 5 -14.35 -19.81 31.27
C PHE A 5 -15.47 -19.49 32.25
N ASP A 6 -15.15 -18.77 33.33
CA ASP A 6 -16.13 -18.41 34.37
C ASP A 6 -17.20 -17.44 33.86
N SER A 7 -16.83 -16.60 32.89
CA SER A 7 -17.66 -15.51 32.37
C SER A 7 -17.39 -15.22 30.88
N ILE A 8 -18.41 -14.68 30.21
CA ILE A 8 -18.29 -14.15 28.84
C ILE A 8 -17.24 -13.03 28.77
N ILE A 9 -17.02 -12.32 29.87
CA ILE A 9 -16.00 -11.27 29.97
C ILE A 9 -14.59 -11.89 29.90
N ALA A 10 -14.34 -12.98 30.63
CA ALA A 10 -13.05 -13.67 30.60
C ALA A 10 -12.71 -14.19 29.19
N ILE A 11 -13.72 -14.69 28.45
CA ILE A 11 -13.56 -15.07 27.03
C ILE A 11 -13.15 -13.87 26.17
N ALA A 12 -13.80 -12.73 26.39
CA ALA A 12 -13.54 -11.51 25.64
C ALA A 12 -12.13 -10.96 25.93
N ASP A 13 -11.69 -11.03 27.19
CA ASP A 13 -10.36 -10.61 27.62
C ASP A 13 -9.27 -11.50 27.03
N GLU A 14 -9.43 -12.84 27.09
CA GLU A 14 -8.51 -13.81 26.50
C GLU A 14 -8.34 -13.61 24.98
N LEU A 15 -9.43 -13.24 24.31
CA LEU A 15 -9.42 -12.96 22.87
C LEU A 15 -9.05 -11.52 22.52
N GLU A 16 -8.80 -10.68 23.53
CA GLU A 16 -8.58 -9.24 23.41
C GLU A 16 -9.63 -8.55 22.50
N ILE A 17 -10.91 -8.91 22.63
CA ILE A 17 -12.01 -8.31 21.87
C ILE A 17 -13.08 -7.79 22.81
N SER A 18 -13.81 -6.76 22.38
CA SER A 18 -14.95 -6.30 23.19
C SER A 18 -16.02 -7.40 23.30
N ARG A 19 -16.72 -7.43 24.44
CA ARG A 19 -17.87 -8.33 24.67
C ARG A 19 -18.88 -8.28 23.53
N GLN A 20 -19.14 -7.10 22.96
CA GLN A 20 -20.05 -6.94 21.82
C GLN A 20 -19.51 -7.63 20.55
N ALA A 21 -18.21 -7.50 20.27
CA ALA A 21 -17.58 -8.16 19.12
C ALA A 21 -17.63 -9.68 19.27
N LEU A 22 -17.37 -10.19 20.48
CA LEU A 22 -17.51 -11.61 20.81
C LEU A 22 -18.94 -12.12 20.55
N ASN A 23 -19.96 -11.41 21.03
CA ASN A 23 -21.36 -11.79 20.83
C ASN A 23 -21.76 -11.81 19.34
N ARG A 24 -21.31 -10.83 18.55
CA ARG A 24 -21.54 -10.81 17.10
C ARG A 24 -20.87 -12.01 16.42
N LYS A 25 -19.66 -12.36 16.84
CA LYS A 25 -18.90 -13.49 16.30
C LYS A 25 -19.56 -14.82 16.63
N ALA A 26 -20.00 -15.00 17.87
CA ALA A 26 -20.71 -16.19 18.31
C ALA A 26 -22.02 -16.40 17.54
N LYS A 27 -22.83 -15.33 17.36
CA LYS A 27 -24.03 -15.37 16.52
C LYS A 27 -23.72 -15.80 15.08
N ARG A 28 -22.65 -15.29 14.48
CA ARG A 28 -22.25 -15.63 13.11
C ARG A 28 -21.79 -17.09 12.97
N LEU A 29 -21.11 -17.60 13.99
CA LEU A 29 -20.62 -18.98 14.02
C LEU A 29 -21.67 -19.97 14.55
N ASN A 30 -22.84 -19.48 14.95
CA ASN A 30 -23.89 -20.23 15.61
C ASN A 30 -23.39 -20.99 16.86
N ILE A 31 -22.50 -20.36 17.63
CA ILE A 31 -21.93 -20.89 18.87
C ILE A 31 -22.68 -20.26 20.04
N ASP A 32 -23.22 -21.09 20.93
CA ASP A 32 -23.76 -20.59 22.19
C ASP A 32 -22.63 -20.19 23.13
N LEU A 33 -22.70 -18.98 23.71
CA LEU A 33 -21.75 -18.47 24.69
C LEU A 33 -22.16 -18.81 26.13
N SER A 34 -23.40 -19.25 26.35
CA SER A 34 -23.95 -19.57 27.67
C SER A 34 -23.33 -20.84 28.27
N LYS A 35 -22.88 -21.76 27.41
CA LYS A 35 -22.33 -23.06 27.81
C LYS A 35 -20.99 -23.02 28.54
N LYS A 36 -20.29 -21.88 28.55
CA LYS A 36 -19.01 -21.59 29.28
C LYS A 36 -17.83 -22.56 29.04
N SER A 37 -18.05 -23.64 28.30
CA SER A 37 -17.09 -24.67 27.92
C SER A 37 -17.09 -24.77 26.40
N PHE A 38 -15.91 -24.67 25.80
CA PHE A 38 -15.73 -24.69 24.35
C PHE A 38 -14.78 -25.81 23.98
N THR A 39 -15.15 -26.55 22.93
CA THR A 39 -14.22 -27.49 22.31
C THR A 39 -13.07 -26.73 21.65
N ASP A 40 -11.90 -27.35 21.52
CA ASP A 40 -10.74 -26.73 20.88
C ASP A 40 -11.05 -26.23 19.46
N THR A 41 -11.92 -26.94 18.74
CA THR A 41 -12.41 -26.53 17.41
C THR A 41 -13.22 -25.23 17.45
N GLU A 42 -14.13 -25.09 18.42
CA GLU A 42 -14.93 -23.88 18.59
C GLU A 42 -14.08 -22.71 19.07
N TRP A 43 -13.16 -23.00 20.00
CA TRP A 43 -12.19 -22.03 20.48
C TRP A 43 -11.33 -21.50 19.35
N LYS A 44 -10.79 -22.38 18.49
CA LYS A 44 -10.00 -21.99 17.33
C LYS A 44 -10.79 -21.10 16.36
N LEU A 45 -12.08 -21.35 16.16
CA LEU A 45 -12.95 -20.50 15.34
C LEU A 45 -13.19 -19.12 15.99
N LEU A 46 -13.36 -19.09 17.32
CA LEU A 46 -13.47 -17.85 18.11
C LEU A 46 -12.15 -17.08 18.21
N ALA A 47 -11.01 -17.76 18.21
CA ALA A 47 -9.67 -17.21 18.27
C ALA A 47 -9.11 -16.84 16.89
N SER A 48 -9.65 -17.41 15.80
CA SER A 48 -9.29 -17.01 14.44
C SER A 48 -9.85 -15.62 14.15
N THR A 49 -9.20 -14.60 14.71
CA THR A 49 -9.50 -13.20 14.51
C THR A 49 -8.42 -12.69 13.57
N LYS A 50 -8.74 -12.66 12.26
CA LYS A 50 -7.93 -11.90 11.33
C LYS A 50 -8.20 -10.43 11.64
N ARG A 51 -7.45 -9.84 12.57
CA ARG A 51 -7.41 -8.38 12.70
C ARG A 51 -6.83 -7.87 11.38
N LYS A 52 -7.67 -7.34 10.49
CA LYS A 52 -7.13 -6.28 9.63
C LYS A 52 -6.89 -5.12 10.59
N PRO A 53 -5.64 -4.69 10.81
CA PRO A 53 -5.40 -3.50 11.61
C PRO A 53 -6.29 -2.41 11.04
N LYS A 54 -6.98 -1.72 11.94
CA LYS A 54 -7.86 -0.60 11.61
C LYS A 54 -6.95 0.49 11.05
N GLN A 55 -6.67 0.44 9.75
CA GLN A 55 -5.91 1.47 9.05
C GLN A 55 -6.72 2.76 9.23
N SER A 56 -6.22 3.61 10.11
CA SER A 56 -6.75 4.94 10.35
C SER A 56 -6.75 5.69 9.03
N THR A 57 -7.81 6.45 8.77
CA THR A 57 -7.98 7.29 7.57
C THR A 57 -6.80 8.24 7.33
N LEU A 58 -5.96 8.47 8.34
CA LEU A 58 -4.72 9.25 8.25
C LEU A 58 -3.65 8.60 7.38
N SER A 59 -3.55 7.26 7.34
CA SER A 59 -2.54 6.54 6.54
C SER A 59 -2.71 6.83 5.05
N ASN A 60 -3.95 6.75 4.55
CA ASN A 60 -4.24 6.95 3.14
C ASN A 60 -3.85 8.35 2.64
N TYR A 61 -3.92 9.38 3.50
CA TYR A 61 -3.54 10.75 3.10
C TYR A 61 -2.02 10.88 2.90
N VAL A 62 -1.24 10.34 3.83
CA VAL A 62 0.23 10.33 3.75
C VAL A 62 0.69 9.52 2.53
N ASP A 63 0.01 8.41 2.25
CA ASP A 63 0.31 7.56 1.08
C ASP A 63 -0.02 8.27 -0.25
N THR A 64 -1.13 9.03 -0.32
CA THR A 64 -1.45 9.82 -1.53
C THR A 64 -0.51 10.99 -1.76
N PHE A 65 -0.12 11.71 -0.70
CA PHE A 65 0.78 12.86 -0.81
C PHE A 65 2.18 12.45 -1.24
N THR A 66 2.69 11.35 -0.66
CA THR A 66 4.01 10.81 -1.04
C THR A 66 4.03 10.30 -2.48
N ALA A 67 2.96 9.65 -2.95
CA ALA A 67 2.84 9.22 -4.34
C ALA A 67 2.83 10.40 -5.33
N GLN A 68 2.10 11.48 -5.03
CA GLN A 68 2.08 12.68 -5.87
C GLN A 68 3.44 13.37 -5.95
N GLN A 69 4.18 13.43 -4.84
CA GLN A 69 5.52 14.02 -4.82
C GLN A 69 6.52 13.19 -5.64
N LEU A 70 6.47 11.86 -5.54
CA LEU A 70 7.31 10.98 -6.35
C LEU A 70 7.01 11.11 -7.84
N GLN A 71 5.74 11.27 -8.21
CA GLN A 71 5.33 11.50 -9.59
C GLN A 71 5.90 12.81 -10.14
N LEU A 72 5.80 13.91 -9.39
CA LEU A 72 6.34 15.21 -9.79
C LEU A 72 7.85 15.15 -10.03
N ILE A 73 8.59 14.48 -9.14
CA ILE A 73 10.05 14.32 -9.27
C ILE A 73 10.39 13.50 -10.52
N ALA A 74 9.64 12.42 -10.80
CA ALA A 74 9.85 11.59 -11.98
C ALA A 74 9.60 12.38 -13.28
N GLU A 75 8.55 13.19 -13.34
CA GLU A 75 8.24 14.05 -14.49
C GLU A 75 9.34 15.11 -14.72
N GLN A 76 9.87 15.72 -13.66
CA GLN A 76 11.01 16.64 -13.77
C GLN A 76 12.26 15.94 -14.32
N ARG A 77 12.61 14.75 -13.83
CA ARG A 77 13.75 13.98 -14.36
C ARG A 77 13.57 13.57 -15.82
N LEU A 78 12.35 13.20 -16.22
CA LEU A 78 12.02 12.87 -17.62
C LEU A 78 12.15 14.09 -18.53
N THR A 79 11.69 15.26 -18.10
CA THR A 79 11.83 16.49 -18.91
C THR A 79 13.29 16.94 -19.03
N GLU A 80 14.07 16.85 -17.95
CA GLU A 80 15.52 17.12 -17.97
C GLU A 80 16.25 16.21 -18.96
N THR A 81 15.99 14.91 -18.92
CA THR A 81 16.62 13.92 -19.81
C THR A 81 16.19 14.09 -21.28
N ASN A 82 14.92 14.38 -21.54
CA ASN A 82 14.47 14.69 -22.90
C ASN A 82 15.15 15.95 -23.45
N LYS A 83 15.32 16.98 -22.62
CA LYS A 83 16.01 18.21 -23.01
C LYS A 83 17.48 17.95 -23.36
N THR A 84 18.17 17.10 -22.59
CA THR A 84 19.56 16.76 -22.91
C THR A 84 19.67 15.94 -24.19
N LEU A 85 18.79 14.95 -24.40
CA LEU A 85 18.75 14.15 -25.63
C LEU A 85 18.53 15.01 -26.87
N ILE A 86 17.59 15.95 -26.82
CA ILE A 86 17.36 16.91 -27.91
C ILE A 86 18.62 17.73 -28.18
N ALA A 87 19.28 18.25 -27.13
CA ALA A 87 20.52 19.01 -27.28
C ALA A 87 21.68 18.18 -27.89
N TYR A 88 21.77 16.88 -27.57
CA TYR A 88 22.74 15.98 -28.19
C TYR A 88 22.41 15.75 -29.68
N GLN A 89 21.15 15.49 -29.99
CA GLN A 89 20.70 15.29 -31.37
C GLN A 89 20.88 16.55 -32.23
N GLU A 90 20.63 17.73 -31.67
CA GLU A 90 20.90 19.01 -32.35
C GLU A 90 22.39 19.21 -32.62
N LYS A 91 23.27 18.83 -31.68
CA LYS A 91 24.72 18.88 -31.89
C LYS A 91 25.19 17.93 -32.99
N GLU A 92 24.64 16.74 -33.09
CA GLU A 92 24.96 15.80 -34.18
C GLU A 92 24.43 16.26 -35.54
N ASN A 93 23.25 16.88 -35.57
CA ASN A 93 22.64 17.40 -36.78
C ASN A 93 23.23 18.75 -37.25
N GLN A 94 24.12 19.37 -36.46
CA GLN A 94 24.78 20.58 -36.90
C GLN A 94 25.81 20.26 -37.99
N PRO A 95 25.68 20.88 -39.18
CA PRO A 95 26.63 20.68 -40.26
C PRO A 95 28.01 21.15 -39.81
N LYS A 96 29.04 20.32 -40.02
CA LYS A 96 30.42 20.64 -39.64
C LYS A 96 30.82 22.00 -40.20
N LYS A 97 31.59 22.79 -39.45
CA LYS A 97 32.04 24.12 -39.88
C LYS A 97 32.76 24.01 -41.24
N GLY A 98 32.19 24.64 -42.27
CA GLY A 98 32.68 24.55 -43.65
C GLY A 98 32.04 23.48 -44.54
N PHE A 99 31.13 22.64 -44.02
CA PHE A 99 30.36 21.64 -44.80
C PHE A 99 29.61 22.29 -45.96
N TRP A 100 28.84 23.35 -45.68
CA TRP A 100 28.14 24.12 -46.73
C TRP A 100 29.08 24.91 -47.64
N ARG A 101 30.23 25.36 -47.13
CA ARG A 101 31.26 26.03 -47.95
C ARG A 101 31.86 25.07 -48.99
N ARG A 102 32.02 23.79 -48.64
CA ARG A 102 32.55 22.76 -49.52
C ARG A 102 31.51 22.27 -50.55
N LEU A 103 30.23 22.29 -50.20
CA LEU A 103 29.14 21.93 -51.12
C LEU A 103 28.78 23.04 -52.12
N TYR A 104 28.85 24.32 -51.71
CA TYR A 104 28.36 25.44 -52.52
C TYR A 104 29.43 26.47 -52.92
N GLY A 105 30.70 26.25 -52.57
CA GLY A 105 31.82 27.05 -53.10
C GLY A 105 31.77 28.55 -52.79
N LEU A 106 31.24 28.95 -51.63
CA LEU A 106 31.11 30.37 -51.25
C LEU A 106 32.47 31.01 -50.88
N PRO A 107 32.87 32.14 -51.49
CA PRO A 107 34.14 32.83 -51.22
C PRO A 107 34.12 33.60 -49.89
N LEU A 108 35.31 33.97 -49.42
CA LEU A 108 35.59 34.67 -48.15
C LEU A 108 34.95 36.05 -48.04
#